data_AF-A0A5M8P5Y2-F1
#
_entry.id   AF-A0A5M8P5Y2-F1
#
_cell.length_a   1.000
_cell.length_b   1.000
_cell.length_c   1.000
_cell.angle_alpha   90.00
_cell.angle_beta   90.00
_cell.angle_gamma   90.00
#
_symmetry.space_group_name_H-M   'P 1'
#
loop_
_entity.id
_entity.type
_entity.pdbx_description
1 polymer ?
#
loop_
_entity_poly.entity_id
_entity_poly.type
_entity_poly.pdbx_seq_one_letter_code
_entity_poly.pdbx_strand_id
1 'polypeptide(L)'
;MKAAVSGGHAVAKEHRLVQEDIEWSDAEILGATLNAQLIPNIIAFNFGPQEEYPTISIGRPDALDLDKIINAVEKLGPQGFTVEASWLRDQIGAPDPAKGAELVGGRPAPAQGFARSPALNAAQMLNNRQQRQDAESDELIQKLTEKAENDTAAAMSGLTEEVRQVLLTATDLADAADRLAALPLSPAELSNAMAQSMALAHLAGQAAMIDDIKRQK
;
A
#
# COMPACT_ATOMS: atom_id res chain seq x y z
N MET A 1 19.73 19.72 8.52
CA MET A 1 18.46 20.08 9.18
C MET A 1 17.36 19.97 8.11
N LYS A 2 16.67 18.83 8.00
CA LYS A 2 15.58 18.63 7.02
C LYS A 2 14.31 19.27 7.61
N ALA A 3 13.84 20.36 6.99
CA ALA A 3 12.54 20.93 7.31
C ALA A 3 11.45 19.98 6.82
N ALA A 4 10.56 19.60 7.73
CA ALA A 4 9.44 18.72 7.48
C ALA A 4 8.42 19.41 6.54
N VAL A 5 8.21 18.85 5.36
CA VAL A 5 7.01 19.07 4.56
C VAL A 5 5.85 18.35 5.27
N SER A 6 5.35 18.94 6.35
CA SER A 6 4.24 18.42 7.16
C SER A 6 3.00 19.33 7.10
N GLY A 7 3.12 20.54 6.54
CA GLY A 7 2.00 21.49 6.44
C GLY A 7 0.96 21.13 5.37
N GLY A 8 1.37 20.62 4.21
CA GLY A 8 0.47 20.44 3.07
C GLY A 8 -0.63 19.39 3.28
N HIS A 9 -0.32 18.27 3.95
CA HIS A 9 -1.28 17.20 4.19
C HIS A 9 -2.29 17.52 5.30
N ALA A 10 -1.87 18.27 6.33
CA ALA A 10 -2.75 18.73 7.40
C ALA A 10 -3.74 19.78 6.85
N VAL A 11 -3.23 20.78 6.11
CA VAL A 11 -4.04 21.86 5.53
C VAL A 11 -5.04 21.32 4.49
N ALA A 12 -4.63 20.38 3.64
CA ALA A 12 -5.54 19.77 2.66
C ALA A 12 -6.67 18.96 3.33
N LYS A 13 -6.42 18.36 4.50
CA LYS A 13 -7.44 17.64 5.28
C LYS A 13 -8.41 18.60 5.96
N GLU A 14 -7.92 19.71 6.51
CA GLU A 14 -8.75 20.78 7.08
C GLU A 14 -9.70 21.38 6.04
N HIS A 15 -9.22 21.65 4.81
CA HIS A 15 -10.07 22.19 3.75
C HIS A 15 -11.19 21.23 3.31
N ARG A 16 -10.98 19.92 3.38
CA ARG A 16 -12.03 18.93 3.07
C ARG A 16 -13.12 18.92 4.14
N LEU A 17 -12.74 19.00 5.41
CA LEU A 17 -13.71 19.06 6.51
C LEU A 17 -14.60 20.31 6.40
N VAL A 18 -14.01 21.47 6.07
CA VAL A 18 -14.79 22.70 5.85
C VAL A 18 -15.74 22.58 4.65
N GLN A 19 -15.31 21.91 3.57
CA GLN A 19 -16.18 21.68 2.42
C GLN A 19 -17.37 20.78 2.78
N GLU A 20 -17.16 19.74 3.59
CA GLU A 20 -18.21 18.83 4.07
C GLU A 20 -19.21 19.55 4.98
N ASP A 21 -18.75 20.41 5.90
CA ASP A 21 -19.63 21.19 6.78
C ASP A 21 -20.51 22.19 6.02
N ILE A 22 -19.95 22.81 4.96
CA ILE A 22 -20.69 23.72 4.08
C ILE A 22 -21.68 22.93 3.24
N GLU A 23 -21.28 21.79 2.65
CA GLU A 23 -22.18 20.92 1.87
C GLU A 23 -23.38 20.48 2.72
N TRP A 24 -23.14 20.10 3.98
CA TRP A 24 -24.22 19.69 4.88
C TRP A 24 -25.14 20.86 5.25
N SER A 25 -24.57 22.01 5.62
CA SER A 25 -25.37 23.21 5.96
C SER A 25 -26.23 23.67 4.77
N ASP A 26 -25.65 23.70 3.56
CA ASP A 26 -26.38 24.09 2.36
C ASP A 26 -27.50 23.08 2.04
N ALA A 27 -27.23 21.78 2.17
CA ALA A 27 -28.21 20.73 1.93
C ALA A 27 -29.38 20.78 2.94
N GLU A 28 -29.09 21.06 4.22
CA GLU A 28 -30.10 21.24 5.26
C GLU A 28 -30.98 22.45 4.98
N ILE A 29 -30.39 23.60 4.66
CA ILE A 29 -31.12 24.83 4.34
C ILE A 29 -32.01 24.65 3.11
N LEU A 30 -31.50 24.00 2.06
CA LEU A 30 -32.28 23.70 0.86
C LEU A 30 -33.43 22.73 1.16
N GLY A 31 -33.16 21.65 1.88
CA GLY A 31 -34.19 20.68 2.28
C GLY A 31 -35.29 21.33 3.12
N ALA A 32 -34.92 22.13 4.13
CA ALA A 32 -35.87 22.86 4.97
C ALA A 32 -36.72 23.84 4.15
N THR A 33 -36.09 24.59 3.24
CA THR A 33 -36.79 25.55 2.38
C THR A 33 -37.79 24.86 1.47
N LEU A 34 -37.39 23.76 0.82
CA LEU A 34 -38.27 22.99 -0.07
C LEU A 34 -39.44 22.36 0.69
N ASN A 35 -39.18 21.77 1.85
CA ASN A 35 -40.22 21.15 2.68
C ASN A 35 -41.20 22.17 3.26
N ALA A 36 -40.75 23.37 3.60
CA ALA A 36 -41.62 24.42 4.12
C ALA A 36 -42.42 25.14 3.02
N GLN A 37 -41.78 25.43 1.87
CA GLN A 37 -42.34 26.36 0.88
C GLN A 37 -42.85 25.69 -0.39
N LEU A 38 -42.23 24.60 -0.85
CA LEU A 38 -42.56 24.02 -2.15
C LEU A 38 -43.48 22.81 -2.00
N ILE A 39 -43.12 21.87 -1.11
CA ILE A 39 -43.82 20.59 -0.99
C ILE A 39 -45.30 20.75 -0.60
N PRO A 40 -45.66 21.51 0.46
CA PRO A 40 -47.05 21.61 0.87
C PRO A 40 -47.90 22.25 -0.22
N ASN A 41 -47.36 23.27 -0.90
CA ASN A 41 -48.05 24.00 -1.95
C ASN A 41 -48.27 23.15 -3.21
N ILE A 42 -47.25 22.42 -3.68
CA ILE A 42 -47.39 21.55 -4.86
C ILE A 42 -48.34 20.39 -4.57
N ILE A 43 -48.21 19.74 -3.41
CA ILE A 43 -49.05 18.58 -3.07
C ILE A 43 -50.49 19.02 -2.84
N ALA A 44 -50.72 20.12 -2.09
CA ALA A 44 -52.07 20.63 -1.86
C ALA A 44 -52.74 21.09 -3.17
N PHE A 45 -51.98 21.65 -4.11
CA PHE A 45 -52.49 22.05 -5.41
C PHE A 45 -52.91 20.86 -6.28
N ASN A 46 -52.16 19.77 -6.27
CA ASN A 46 -52.42 18.60 -7.13
C ASN A 46 -53.38 17.58 -6.51
N PHE A 47 -53.33 17.36 -5.19
CA PHE A 47 -54.04 16.29 -4.49
C PHE A 47 -55.01 16.79 -3.42
N GLY A 48 -55.11 18.11 -3.23
CA GLY A 48 -55.88 18.72 -2.15
C GLY A 48 -55.12 18.69 -0.81
N PRO A 49 -55.64 19.38 0.22
CA PRO A 49 -55.02 19.45 1.54
C PRO A 49 -54.82 18.05 2.14
N GLN A 50 -53.60 17.74 2.58
CA GLN A 50 -53.25 16.51 3.28
C GLN A 50 -53.03 16.79 4.77
N GLU A 51 -53.28 15.79 5.63
CA GLU A 51 -52.92 15.87 7.06
C GLU A 51 -51.41 15.74 7.27
N GLU A 52 -50.74 14.97 6.41
CA GLU A 52 -49.29 14.74 6.44
C GLU A 52 -48.71 14.93 5.04
N TYR A 53 -47.67 15.77 4.94
CA TYR A 53 -46.98 16.04 3.68
C TYR A 53 -45.67 15.27 3.61
N PRO A 54 -45.26 14.83 2.40
CA PRO A 54 -43.97 14.16 2.25
C PRO A 54 -42.82 15.09 2.60
N THR A 55 -41.72 14.55 3.10
CA THR A 55 -40.50 15.31 3.40
C THR A 55 -39.36 14.86 2.50
N ILE A 56 -38.68 15.82 1.89
CA ILE A 56 -37.44 15.60 1.15
C ILE A 56 -36.24 15.85 2.06
N SER A 57 -35.32 14.89 2.12
CA SER A 57 -34.00 15.09 2.70
C SER A 57 -32.99 15.19 1.57
N ILE A 58 -32.18 16.25 1.58
CA ILE A 58 -31.07 16.45 0.66
C ILE A 58 -29.80 16.28 1.47
N GLY A 59 -28.89 15.45 0.96
CA GLY A 59 -27.60 15.20 1.60
C GLY A 59 -26.89 14.05 0.91
N ARG A 60 -25.58 13.96 1.12
CA ARG A 60 -24.85 12.75 0.78
C ARG A 60 -25.27 11.66 1.77
N PRO A 61 -25.68 10.46 1.32
CA PRO A 61 -25.86 9.35 2.24
C PRO A 61 -24.52 9.13 2.94
N ASP A 62 -24.53 9.03 4.28
CA ASP A 62 -23.34 8.69 5.04
C ASP A 62 -22.74 7.44 4.41
N ALA A 63 -21.61 7.59 3.72
CA ALA A 63 -20.85 6.46 3.23
C ALA A 63 -20.30 5.80 4.48
N LEU A 64 -21.06 4.87 5.02
CA LEU A 64 -20.61 4.02 6.10
C LEU A 64 -19.30 3.42 5.64
N ASP A 65 -18.22 3.73 6.36
CA ASP A 65 -16.90 3.24 6.03
C ASP A 65 -16.91 1.72 6.20
N LEU A 66 -16.92 0.99 5.09
CA LEU A 66 -16.96 -0.47 5.07
C LEU A 66 -15.83 -1.03 5.93
N ASP A 67 -14.66 -0.37 5.95
CA ASP A 67 -13.53 -0.80 6.76
C ASP A 67 -13.86 -0.66 8.25
N LYS A 68 -14.53 0.41 8.68
CA LYS A 68 -14.97 0.56 10.08
C LYS A 68 -15.99 -0.50 10.48
N ILE A 69 -16.93 -0.84 9.58
CA ILE A 69 -17.92 -1.89 9.84
C ILE A 69 -17.24 -3.25 9.97
N ILE A 70 -16.38 -3.63 9.02
CA ILE A 70 -15.65 -4.89 9.03
C ILE A 70 -14.77 -4.99 10.28
N ASN A 71 -14.03 -3.92 10.61
CA ASN A 71 -13.19 -3.87 11.82
C ASN A 71 -14.02 -3.97 13.11
N ALA A 72 -15.20 -3.35 13.16
CA ALA A 72 -16.09 -3.45 14.30
C ALA A 72 -16.63 -4.88 14.47
N VAL A 73 -17.06 -5.51 13.38
CA VAL A 73 -17.55 -6.90 13.38
C VAL A 73 -16.43 -7.89 13.74
N GLU A 74 -15.20 -7.70 13.25
CA GLU A 74 -14.06 -8.56 13.59
C GLU A 74 -13.67 -8.44 15.08
N LYS A 75 -13.68 -7.22 15.63
CA LYS A 75 -13.29 -6.99 17.04
C LYS A 75 -14.38 -7.36 18.03
N LEU A 76 -15.64 -7.10 17.69
CA LEU A 76 -16.78 -7.29 18.57
C LEU A 76 -17.45 -8.67 18.39
N GLY A 77 -17.29 -9.31 17.25
CA GLY A 77 -17.81 -10.67 16.98
C GLY A 77 -17.35 -11.70 18.03
N PRO A 78 -16.04 -11.80 18.34
CA PRO A 78 -15.54 -12.65 19.42
C PRO A 78 -16.06 -12.28 20.81
N GLN A 79 -16.53 -11.04 21.00
CA GLN A 79 -17.10 -10.53 22.25
C GLN A 79 -18.62 -10.75 22.34
N GLY A 80 -19.22 -11.43 21.35
CA GLY A 80 -20.65 -11.77 21.34
C GLY A 80 -21.53 -10.76 20.60
N PHE A 81 -20.95 -9.80 19.87
CA PHE A 81 -21.72 -8.94 18.97
C PHE A 81 -22.18 -9.75 17.75
N THR A 82 -23.50 -9.88 17.59
CA THR A 82 -24.11 -10.62 16.49
C THR A 82 -24.78 -9.65 15.52
N VAL A 83 -24.47 -9.78 14.24
CA VAL A 83 -25.08 -9.00 13.16
C VAL A 83 -25.73 -9.97 12.18
N GLU A 84 -26.86 -9.57 11.62
CA GLU A 84 -27.51 -10.34 10.56
C GLU A 84 -26.60 -10.43 9.32
N ALA A 85 -26.43 -11.63 8.78
CA ALA A 85 -25.53 -11.85 7.65
C ALA A 85 -26.03 -11.19 6.35
N SER A 86 -27.36 -11.09 6.16
CA SER A 86 -28.01 -10.36 5.07
C SER A 86 -27.70 -8.86 5.15
N TRP A 87 -27.87 -8.25 6.33
CA TRP A 87 -27.55 -6.84 6.54
C TRP A 87 -26.09 -6.54 6.22
N LEU A 88 -25.15 -7.37 6.70
CA LEU A 88 -23.72 -7.17 6.39
C LEU A 88 -23.44 -7.33 4.89
N ARG A 89 -24.12 -8.27 4.22
CA ARG A 89 -24.04 -8.48 2.76
C ARG A 89 -24.59 -7.28 1.98
N ASP A 90 -25.70 -6.71 2.42
CA ASP A 90 -26.29 -5.50 1.82
C ASP A 90 -25.36 -4.29 1.97
N GLN A 91 -24.71 -4.12 3.13
CA GLN A 91 -23.75 -3.03 3.34
C GLN A 91 -22.51 -3.12 2.43
N ILE A 92 -22.04 -4.33 2.12
CA ILE A 92 -20.90 -4.53 1.20
C ILE A 92 -21.34 -4.65 -0.28
N GLY A 93 -22.63 -4.53 -0.57
CA GLY A 93 -23.18 -4.69 -1.93
C GLY A 93 -23.07 -6.10 -2.50
N ALA A 94 -22.92 -7.11 -1.66
CA ALA A 94 -22.86 -8.52 -2.08
C ALA A 94 -24.28 -9.11 -2.10
N PRO A 95 -24.79 -9.57 -3.27
CA PRO A 95 -26.10 -10.19 -3.31
C PRO A 95 -26.12 -11.50 -2.51
N ASP A 96 -27.27 -11.80 -1.90
CA ASP A 96 -27.44 -13.06 -1.20
C ASP A 96 -27.23 -14.26 -2.15
N PRO A 97 -26.47 -15.27 -1.73
CA PRO A 97 -26.20 -16.41 -2.59
C PRO A 97 -27.48 -17.21 -2.87
N ALA A 98 -27.77 -17.43 -4.16
CA ALA A 98 -28.88 -18.28 -4.56
C ALA A 98 -28.67 -19.73 -4.06
N LYS A 99 -29.78 -20.45 -3.81
CA LYS A 99 -29.72 -21.88 -3.42
C LYS A 99 -29.01 -22.68 -4.51
N GLY A 100 -27.80 -23.16 -4.21
CA GLY A 100 -26.98 -23.95 -5.13
C GLY A 100 -25.96 -23.16 -5.96
N ALA A 101 -25.76 -21.86 -5.69
CA ALA A 101 -24.69 -21.09 -6.30
C ALA A 101 -23.31 -21.58 -5.87
N GLU A 102 -22.34 -21.52 -6.78
CA GLU A 102 -20.93 -21.79 -6.46
C GLU A 102 -20.41 -20.67 -5.54
N LEU A 103 -20.19 -21.00 -4.27
CA LEU A 103 -19.74 -20.07 -3.24
C LEU A 103 -18.21 -20.00 -3.25
N VAL A 104 -17.66 -18.79 -3.39
CA VAL A 104 -16.22 -18.53 -3.29
C VAL A 104 -15.93 -18.01 -1.88
N GLY A 105 -15.13 -18.75 -1.11
CA GLY A 105 -14.85 -18.44 0.29
C GLY A 105 -15.92 -18.96 1.25
N GLY A 106 -15.52 -19.09 2.52
CA GLY A 106 -16.31 -19.74 3.57
C GLY A 106 -15.40 -20.56 4.46
N ARG A 107 -15.31 -20.20 5.75
CA ARG A 107 -14.56 -21.02 6.70
C ARG A 107 -15.37 -22.31 6.94
N PRO A 108 -14.82 -23.51 6.68
CA PRO A 108 -15.52 -24.73 7.02
C PRO A 108 -15.81 -24.71 8.53
N ALA A 109 -17.05 -24.98 8.91
CA ALA A 109 -17.40 -25.19 10.31
C ALA A 109 -16.47 -26.27 10.87
N PRO A 110 -15.87 -26.09 12.06
CA PRO A 110 -14.93 -27.05 12.60
C PRO A 110 -15.68 -28.35 12.90
N ALA A 111 -15.57 -29.32 11.98
CA ALA A 111 -16.04 -30.67 12.17
C ALA A 111 -15.17 -31.32 13.26
N GLN A 112 -15.76 -31.53 14.43
CA GLN A 112 -15.18 -32.39 15.44
C GLN A 112 -15.22 -33.84 14.92
N GLY A 113 -14.06 -34.40 14.60
CA GLY A 113 -13.95 -35.79 14.18
C GLY A 113 -12.52 -36.16 13.83
N PHE A 114 -11.89 -36.96 14.70
CA PHE A 114 -10.57 -37.51 14.51
C PHE A 114 -10.53 -38.47 13.32
N ALA A 115 -10.09 -37.98 12.17
CA ALA A 115 -9.50 -38.76 11.10
C ALA A 115 -8.29 -37.97 10.60
N ARG A 116 -7.18 -38.61 10.23
CA ARG A 116 -6.04 -37.89 9.62
C ARG A 116 -6.54 -37.20 8.35
N SER A 117 -6.81 -35.90 8.47
CA SER A 117 -7.54 -35.11 7.49
C SER A 117 -6.69 -34.84 6.23
N PRO A 118 -7.32 -34.70 5.04
CA PRO A 118 -6.66 -34.13 3.86
C PRO A 118 -6.08 -32.72 4.09
N ALA A 119 -6.48 -32.04 5.18
CA ALA A 119 -5.91 -30.79 5.66
C ALA A 119 -4.41 -30.90 6.05
N LEU A 120 -3.95 -32.05 6.55
CA LEU A 120 -2.51 -32.27 6.83
C LEU A 120 -1.70 -32.31 5.53
N ASN A 121 -2.23 -32.97 4.48
CA ASN A 121 -1.61 -32.99 3.16
C ASN A 121 -1.65 -31.61 2.49
N ALA A 122 -2.73 -30.84 2.66
CA ALA A 122 -2.84 -29.48 2.14
C ALA A 122 -1.86 -28.51 2.82
N ALA A 123 -1.72 -28.60 4.15
CA ALA A 123 -0.74 -27.81 4.91
C ALA A 123 0.70 -28.20 4.53
N GLN A 124 0.99 -29.49 4.36
CA GLN A 124 2.28 -29.96 3.87
C GLN A 124 2.58 -29.48 2.44
N MET A 125 1.59 -29.47 1.54
CA MET A 125 1.77 -28.94 0.18
C MET A 125 1.98 -27.43 0.15
N LEU A 126 1.31 -26.67 1.03
CA LEU A 126 1.53 -25.22 1.15
C LEU A 126 2.93 -24.94 1.71
N ASN A 127 3.36 -25.69 2.72
CA ASN A 127 4.71 -25.58 3.28
C ASN A 127 5.80 -25.96 2.25
N ASN A 128 5.58 -27.00 1.45
CA ASN A 128 6.50 -27.35 0.36
C ASN A 128 6.53 -26.30 -0.75
N ARG A 129 5.41 -25.62 -1.04
CA ARG A 129 5.39 -24.51 -2.00
C ARG A 129 6.12 -23.29 -1.46
N GLN A 130 5.92 -22.95 -0.20
CA GLN A 130 6.63 -21.85 0.45
C GLN A 130 8.13 -22.10 0.46
N GLN A 131 8.56 -23.31 0.86
CA GLN A 131 9.99 -23.69 0.85
C GLN A 131 10.61 -23.67 -0.54
N ARG A 132 9.85 -24.04 -1.59
CA ARG A 132 10.33 -23.92 -2.99
C ARG A 132 10.45 -22.48 -3.43
N GLN A 133 9.49 -21.62 -3.08
CA GLN A 133 9.54 -20.19 -3.40
C GLN A 133 10.69 -19.48 -2.67
N ASP A 134 10.97 -19.87 -1.43
CA ASP A 134 12.09 -19.34 -0.66
C ASP A 134 13.42 -19.78 -1.29
N ALA A 135 13.56 -21.05 -1.66
CA ALA A 135 14.74 -21.59 -2.35
C ALA A 135 14.97 -20.94 -3.74
N GLU A 136 13.91 -20.74 -4.54
CA GLU A 136 13.99 -20.06 -5.83
C GLU A 136 14.40 -18.58 -5.68
N SER A 137 13.90 -17.92 -4.63
CA SER A 137 14.27 -16.54 -4.31
C SER A 137 15.74 -16.43 -3.91
N ASP A 138 16.24 -17.38 -3.12
CA ASP A 138 17.63 -17.41 -2.68
C ASP A 138 18.59 -17.71 -3.84
N GLU A 139 18.20 -18.61 -4.77
CA GLU A 139 18.95 -18.86 -6.00
C GLU A 139 19.02 -17.61 -6.90
N LEU A 140 17.92 -16.85 -7.01
CA LEU A 140 17.90 -15.60 -7.77
C LEU A 140 18.81 -14.53 -7.14
N ILE A 141 18.74 -14.38 -5.81
CA ILE A 141 19.61 -13.47 -5.05
C ILE A 141 21.09 -13.85 -5.24
N GLN A 142 21.40 -15.14 -5.23
CA GLN A 142 22.76 -15.63 -5.49
C GLN A 142 23.22 -15.25 -6.89
N LYS A 143 22.43 -15.52 -7.93
CA LYS A 143 22.76 -15.15 -9.32
C LYS A 143 22.97 -13.65 -9.51
N LEU A 144 22.16 -12.82 -8.84
CA LEU A 144 22.31 -11.36 -8.87
C LEU A 144 23.60 -10.90 -8.16
N THR A 145 23.96 -11.56 -7.06
CA THR A 145 25.20 -11.29 -6.33
C THR A 145 26.42 -11.64 -7.19
N GLU A 146 26.43 -12.85 -7.79
CA GLU A 146 27.51 -13.30 -8.70
C GLU A 146 27.65 -12.37 -9.91
N LYS A 147 26.53 -11.90 -10.47
CA LYS A 147 26.56 -10.92 -11.56
C LYS A 147 27.13 -9.57 -11.12
N ALA A 148 26.69 -9.05 -9.99
CA ALA A 148 27.20 -7.78 -9.46
C ALA A 148 28.70 -7.84 -9.14
N GLU A 149 29.19 -8.96 -8.61
CA GLU A 149 30.61 -9.20 -8.38
C GLU A 149 31.41 -9.23 -9.68
N ASN A 150 30.92 -9.93 -10.71
CA ASN A 150 31.56 -9.98 -12.03
C ASN A 150 31.61 -8.60 -12.70
N ASP A 151 30.51 -7.84 -12.65
CA ASP A 151 30.41 -6.49 -13.22
C ASP A 151 31.35 -5.53 -12.46
N THR A 152 31.46 -5.66 -11.13
CA THR A 152 32.38 -4.90 -10.30
C THR A 152 33.84 -5.26 -10.61
N ALA A 153 34.17 -6.55 -10.75
CA ALA A 153 35.50 -7.00 -11.10
C ALA A 153 35.94 -6.50 -12.49
N ALA A 154 35.03 -6.51 -13.46
CA ALA A 154 35.27 -5.98 -14.80
C ALA A 154 35.53 -4.47 -14.77
N ALA A 155 34.74 -3.70 -14.01
CA ALA A 155 34.93 -2.27 -13.84
C ALA A 155 36.22 -1.92 -13.07
N MET A 156 36.61 -2.74 -12.08
CA MET A 156 37.87 -2.57 -11.33
C MET A 156 39.11 -2.91 -12.16
N SER A 157 39.00 -3.85 -13.12
CA SER A 157 40.11 -4.24 -14.00
C SER A 157 40.55 -3.13 -14.97
N GLY A 158 39.69 -2.14 -15.23
CA GLY A 158 39.98 -1.00 -16.10
C GLY A 158 40.71 0.15 -15.40
N LEU A 159 40.87 0.08 -14.08
CA LEU A 159 41.49 1.12 -13.27
C LEU A 159 42.99 0.87 -13.08
N THR A 160 43.78 1.93 -13.02
CA THR A 160 45.16 1.82 -12.58
C THR A 160 45.20 1.49 -11.08
N GLU A 161 46.30 0.88 -10.63
CA GLU A 161 46.47 0.45 -9.24
C GLU A 161 46.33 1.63 -8.26
N GLU A 162 46.80 2.82 -8.65
CA GLU A 162 46.73 4.04 -7.83
C GLU A 162 45.29 4.52 -7.65
N VAL A 163 44.50 4.53 -8.73
CA VAL A 163 43.09 4.91 -8.71
C VAL A 163 42.27 3.90 -7.89
N ARG A 164 42.58 2.61 -8.05
CA ARG A 164 41.96 1.53 -7.29
C ARG A 164 42.18 1.68 -5.78
N GLN A 165 43.39 2.03 -5.37
CA GLN A 165 43.73 2.24 -3.95
C GLN A 165 43.02 3.46 -3.35
N VAL A 166 42.88 4.54 -4.13
CA VAL A 166 42.11 5.72 -3.69
C VAL A 166 40.65 5.35 -3.44
N LEU A 167 40.01 4.60 -4.35
CA LEU A 167 38.61 4.20 -4.18
C LEU A 167 38.37 3.26 -3.01
N LEU A 168 39.29 2.32 -2.75
CA LEU A 168 39.16 1.37 -1.63
C LEU A 168 39.40 2.01 -0.25
N THR A 169 40.12 3.13 -0.20
CA THR A 169 40.45 3.83 1.05
C THR A 169 39.60 5.07 1.29
N ALA A 170 38.79 5.49 0.31
CA ALA A 170 37.90 6.63 0.43
C ALA A 170 36.73 6.31 1.36
N THR A 171 36.36 7.30 2.17
CA THR A 171 35.27 7.17 3.16
C THR A 171 33.93 7.66 2.61
N ASP A 172 33.95 8.60 1.68
CA ASP A 172 32.79 9.09 0.95
C ASP A 172 33.16 9.50 -0.49
N LEU A 173 32.14 9.82 -1.29
CA LEU A 173 32.29 10.16 -2.70
C LEU A 173 33.05 11.48 -2.91
N ALA A 174 32.97 12.40 -1.94
CA ALA A 174 33.69 13.67 -2.01
C ALA A 174 35.19 13.46 -1.77
N ASP A 175 35.56 12.68 -0.76
CA ASP A 175 36.92 12.27 -0.41
C ASP A 175 37.57 11.48 -1.57
N ALA A 176 36.80 10.59 -2.23
CA ALA A 176 37.26 9.90 -3.44
C ALA A 176 37.56 10.90 -4.57
N ALA A 177 36.66 11.84 -4.85
CA ALA A 177 36.82 12.82 -5.93
C ALA A 177 38.03 13.74 -5.70
N ASP A 178 38.22 14.23 -4.47
CA ASP A 178 39.33 15.11 -4.11
C ASP A 178 40.68 14.39 -4.23
N ARG A 179 40.75 13.12 -3.80
CA ARG A 179 41.97 12.31 -3.91
C ARG A 179 42.31 11.94 -5.34
N LEU A 180 41.31 11.65 -6.17
CA LEU A 180 41.53 11.38 -7.60
C LEU A 180 42.02 12.63 -8.34
N ALA A 181 41.53 13.82 -7.98
CA ALA A 181 41.98 15.09 -8.55
C ALA A 181 43.43 15.46 -8.16
N ALA A 182 43.93 14.93 -7.04
CA ALA A 182 45.30 15.13 -6.58
C ALA A 182 46.33 14.21 -7.27
N LEU A 183 45.89 13.18 -8.00
CA LEU A 183 46.78 12.31 -8.76
C LEU A 183 47.26 13.00 -10.05
N PRO A 184 48.50 12.77 -10.49
CA PRO A 184 49.05 13.34 -11.72
C PRO A 184 48.49 12.62 -12.98
N LEU A 185 47.16 12.61 -13.13
CA LEU A 185 46.46 12.00 -14.27
C LEU A 185 46.28 13.02 -15.39
N SER A 186 46.31 12.56 -16.65
CA SER A 186 45.86 13.39 -17.76
C SER A 186 44.34 13.64 -17.67
N PRO A 187 43.81 14.71 -18.31
CA PRO A 187 42.36 14.99 -18.30
C PRO A 187 41.51 13.84 -18.84
N ALA A 188 42.03 13.08 -19.80
CA ALA A 188 41.37 11.90 -20.36
C ALA A 188 41.35 10.73 -19.36
N GLU A 189 42.46 10.45 -18.67
CA GLU A 189 42.54 9.41 -17.65
C GLU A 189 41.67 9.72 -16.44
N LEU A 190 41.65 10.99 -16.01
CA LEU A 190 40.80 11.45 -14.92
C LEU A 190 39.31 11.27 -15.25
N SER A 191 38.87 11.68 -16.45
CA SER A 191 37.47 11.51 -16.85
C SER A 191 37.04 10.03 -16.94
N ASN A 192 37.91 9.15 -17.44
CA ASN A 192 37.63 7.72 -17.52
C ASN A 192 37.60 7.08 -16.12
N ALA A 193 38.55 7.44 -15.25
CA ALA A 193 38.57 7.00 -13.86
C ALA A 193 37.30 7.44 -13.10
N MET A 194 36.85 8.69 -13.28
CA MET A 194 35.62 9.19 -12.67
C MET A 194 34.38 8.43 -13.17
N ALA A 195 34.27 8.17 -14.48
CA ALA A 195 33.16 7.42 -15.06
C ALA A 195 33.08 5.98 -14.50
N GLN A 196 34.23 5.29 -14.42
CA GLN A 196 34.32 3.95 -13.85
C GLN A 196 34.04 3.94 -12.34
N SER A 197 34.51 4.96 -11.62
CA SER A 197 34.25 5.13 -10.17
C SER A 197 32.78 5.33 -9.86
N MET A 198 32.06 6.12 -10.68
CA MET A 198 30.61 6.32 -10.53
C MET A 198 29.82 5.02 -10.80
N ALA A 199 30.24 4.25 -11.81
CA ALA A 199 29.64 2.94 -12.09
C ALA A 199 29.84 1.97 -10.92
N LEU A 200 31.05 1.92 -10.34
CA LEU A 200 31.35 1.12 -9.15
C LEU A 200 30.53 1.53 -7.94
N ALA A 201 30.38 2.82 -7.68
CA ALA A 201 29.55 3.32 -6.58
C ALA A 201 28.08 2.90 -6.74
N HIS A 202 27.56 2.92 -7.97
CA HIS A 202 26.21 2.45 -8.26
C HIS A 202 26.05 0.94 -8.01
N LEU A 203 26.99 0.13 -8.48
CA LEU A 203 26.99 -1.33 -8.28
C LEU A 203 27.15 -1.71 -6.81
N ALA A 204 28.04 -1.02 -6.07
CA ALA A 204 28.21 -1.24 -4.64
C ALA A 204 26.93 -0.93 -3.84
N GLY A 205 26.20 0.13 -4.21
CA GLY A 205 24.91 0.45 -3.61
C GLY A 205 23.84 -0.62 -3.89
N GLN A 206 23.81 -1.16 -5.10
CA GLN A 206 22.92 -2.27 -5.45
C GLN A 206 23.25 -3.54 -4.66
N ALA A 207 24.54 -3.87 -4.52
CA ALA A 207 25.00 -5.01 -3.74
C ALA A 207 24.62 -4.90 -2.24
N ALA A 208 24.80 -3.71 -1.64
CA ALA A 208 24.40 -3.45 -0.25
C ALA A 208 22.89 -3.63 -0.04
N MET A 209 22.06 -3.20 -1.01
CA MET A 209 20.61 -3.41 -0.96
C MET A 209 20.23 -4.89 -1.03
N ILE A 210 20.92 -5.67 -1.88
CA ILE A 210 20.71 -7.12 -1.98
C ILE A 210 21.08 -7.81 -0.65
N ASP A 211 22.18 -7.39 0.00
CA ASP A 211 22.59 -7.94 1.29
C ASP A 211 21.64 -7.57 2.44
N ASP A 212 21.06 -6.37 2.42
CA ASP A 212 20.02 -5.99 3.40
C ASP A 212 18.74 -6.82 3.21
N ILE A 213 18.36 -7.12 1.96
CA ILE A 213 17.24 -8.03 1.67
C ILE A 213 17.53 -9.44 2.20
N LYS A 214 18.78 -9.94 2.09
CA LYS A 214 19.19 -11.22 2.69
C LYS A 214 19.08 -11.22 4.22
N ARG A 215 19.37 -10.10 4.90
CA ARG A 215 19.34 -9.98 6.37
C ARG A 215 17.94 -9.85 6.97
N GLN A 216 16.95 -9.44 6.18
CA GLN A 216 15.57 -9.24 6.65
C GLN A 216 14.71 -10.51 6.54
N LYS A 217 15.19 -11.55 5.87
CA LYS A 217 14.62 -12.91 5.92
C LYS A 217 15.14 -13.67 7.14
#